data_AF-A0A7C4HFM2-F1
#
_entry.id   AF-A0A7C4HFM2-F1
#
_cell.length_a   1.000
_cell.length_b   1.000
_cell.length_c   1.000
_cell.angle_alpha   90.00
_cell.angle_beta   90.00
_cell.angle_gamma   90.00
#
_symmetry.space_group_name_H-M   'P 1'
#
loop_
_entity.id
_entity.type
_entity.pdbx_description
1 polymer ?
#
loop_
_entity_poly.entity_id
_entity_poly.type
_entity_poly.pdbx_seq_one_letter_code
_entity_poly.pdbx_strand_id
1 'polypeptide(L)'
;MIKMSAESTKATLTSGVKVYYQGRWVDVSEVVSVRHAKVKLKQARDELTRRIIKELLKTPRNCVRRSVLIKLSREVASEMGLKRLGYRFLITQGVIGRPVGSKLYYLTEKAKELYPDLFPS
;
A
#
# COMPACT_ATOMS: atom_id res chain seq x y z
N MET A 1 -36.70 16.58 -29.95
CA MET A 1 -35.67 16.26 -30.96
C MET A 1 -34.31 16.34 -30.26
N ILE A 2 -33.76 15.20 -29.84
CA ILE A 2 -32.53 15.15 -29.02
C ILE A 2 -31.34 15.01 -29.98
N LYS A 3 -30.48 16.03 -30.01
CA LYS A 3 -29.17 15.95 -30.67
C LYS A 3 -28.27 15.05 -29.81
N MET A 4 -27.98 13.86 -30.31
CA MET A 4 -26.91 13.01 -29.78
C MET A 4 -25.61 13.42 -30.48
N SER A 5 -24.65 13.99 -29.74
CA SER A 5 -23.26 14.07 -30.17
C SER A 5 -22.51 12.88 -29.57
N ALA A 6 -21.97 12.04 -30.44
CA ALA A 6 -21.11 10.93 -30.08
C ALA A 6 -19.73 11.46 -29.66
N GLU A 7 -19.40 11.41 -28.37
CA GLU A 7 -18.04 11.63 -27.87
C GLU A 7 -17.88 10.93 -26.52
N SER A 8 -16.96 9.94 -26.45
CA SER A 8 -16.61 9.10 -25.29
C SER A 8 -17.70 8.14 -24.77
N THR A 9 -17.63 6.87 -25.19
CA THR A 9 -18.38 5.69 -24.69
C THR A 9 -17.97 5.25 -23.26
N LYS A 10 -17.81 6.20 -22.33
CA LYS A 10 -17.77 5.91 -20.89
C LYS A 10 -18.92 6.63 -20.22
N ALA A 11 -20.01 5.89 -19.99
CA ALA A 11 -21.08 6.34 -19.11
C ALA A 11 -20.46 6.66 -17.74
N THR A 12 -20.31 7.95 -17.46
CA THR A 12 -19.69 8.43 -16.23
C THR A 12 -20.82 8.76 -15.27
N LEU A 13 -20.83 8.09 -14.11
CA LEU A 13 -21.82 8.34 -13.08
C LEU A 13 -21.42 9.59 -12.29
N THR A 14 -22.33 10.55 -12.17
CA THR A 14 -22.15 11.79 -11.41
C THR A 14 -22.49 11.58 -9.94
N SER A 15 -22.04 12.49 -9.06
CA SER A 15 -22.42 12.48 -7.63
C SER A 15 -23.93 12.63 -7.47
N GLY A 16 -24.54 11.95 -6.50
CA GLY A 16 -26.00 11.92 -6.31
C GLY A 16 -26.70 10.73 -6.95
N VAL A 17 -26.03 10.02 -7.88
CA VAL A 17 -26.55 8.77 -8.44
C VAL A 17 -26.31 7.63 -7.44
N LYS A 18 -27.35 6.85 -7.15
CA LYS A 18 -27.22 5.63 -6.34
C LYS A 18 -26.79 4.45 -7.21
N VAL A 19 -25.83 3.69 -6.72
CA VAL A 19 -25.36 2.44 -7.32
C VAL A 19 -25.56 1.29 -6.36
N TYR A 20 -25.92 0.12 -6.90
CA TYR A 20 -25.99 -1.10 -6.11
C TYR A 20 -24.57 -1.65 -5.91
N TYR A 21 -24.02 -1.49 -4.71
CA TYR A 21 -22.65 -1.88 -4.37
C TYR A 21 -22.65 -2.64 -3.04
N GLN A 22 -22.07 -3.85 -3.03
CA GLN A 22 -21.99 -4.73 -1.85
C GLN A 22 -23.34 -5.01 -1.16
N GLY A 23 -24.38 -5.28 -1.96
CA GLY A 23 -25.70 -5.68 -1.44
C GLY A 23 -26.58 -4.52 -0.95
N ARG A 24 -26.20 -3.26 -1.22
CA ARG A 24 -26.99 -2.08 -0.85
C ARG A 24 -26.87 -0.95 -1.89
N TRP A 25 -27.87 -0.08 -1.95
CA TRP A 25 -27.85 1.13 -2.76
C TRP A 25 -27.10 2.25 -2.02
N VAL A 26 -25.99 2.73 -2.58
CA VAL A 26 -25.13 3.78 -1.99
C VAL A 26 -24.86 4.87 -3.00
N ASP A 27 -24.46 6.06 -2.55
CA ASP A 27 -24.05 7.13 -3.46
C ASP A 27 -22.74 6.77 -4.18
N VAL A 28 -22.61 7.15 -5.44
CA VAL A 28 -21.37 6.98 -6.23
C VAL A 28 -20.15 7.56 -5.51
N SER A 29 -20.29 8.68 -4.81
CA SER A 29 -19.22 9.30 -4.03
C SER A 29 -18.67 8.39 -2.92
N GLU A 30 -19.51 7.54 -2.33
CA GLU A 30 -19.08 6.54 -1.34
C GLU A 30 -18.20 5.48 -1.98
N VAL A 31 -18.59 4.98 -3.16
CA VAL A 31 -17.82 3.98 -3.92
C VAL A 31 -16.46 4.56 -4.35
N VAL A 32 -16.47 5.80 -4.85
CA VAL A 32 -15.26 6.53 -5.24
C VAL A 32 -14.34 6.72 -4.01
N SER A 33 -14.89 7.16 -2.88
CA SER A 33 -14.12 7.35 -1.63
C SER A 33 -13.49 6.05 -1.13
N VAL A 34 -14.23 4.94 -1.14
CA VAL A 34 -13.70 3.61 -0.77
C VAL A 34 -12.59 3.19 -1.72
N ARG A 35 -12.75 3.42 -3.03
CA ARG A 35 -11.71 3.12 -4.02
C ARG A 35 -10.46 3.97 -3.78
N HIS A 36 -10.60 5.27 -3.55
CA HIS A 36 -9.47 6.15 -3.23
C HIS A 36 -8.75 5.73 -1.96
N ALA A 37 -9.47 5.39 -0.90
CA ALA A 37 -8.88 4.88 0.35
C ALA A 37 -8.06 3.60 0.12
N LYS A 38 -8.57 2.67 -0.70
CA LYS A 38 -7.84 1.44 -1.08
C LYS A 38 -6.59 1.74 -1.90
N VAL A 39 -6.66 2.65 -2.87
CA VAL A 39 -5.51 3.08 -3.67
C VAL A 39 -4.44 3.72 -2.79
N LYS A 40 -4.86 4.64 -1.92
CA LYS A 40 -3.99 5.34 -0.97
C LYS A 40 -3.29 4.36 -0.02
N LEU A 41 -4.01 3.37 0.51
CA LEU A 41 -3.43 2.33 1.34
C LEU A 41 -2.42 1.47 0.56
N LYS A 42 -2.71 1.13 -0.70
CA LYS A 42 -1.79 0.38 -1.55
C LYS A 42 -0.49 1.15 -1.79
N GLN A 43 -0.58 2.44 -2.12
CA GLN A 43 0.58 3.32 -2.31
C GLN A 43 1.40 3.43 -1.02
N ALA A 44 0.75 3.65 0.12
CA ALA A 44 1.44 3.73 1.41
C ALA A 44 2.15 2.42 1.78
N ARG A 45 1.55 1.26 1.45
CA ARG A 45 2.19 -0.05 1.64
C ARG A 45 3.43 -0.19 0.76
N ASP A 46 3.34 0.18 -0.52
CA ASP A 46 4.48 0.11 -1.43
C ASP A 46 5.63 0.99 -0.97
N GLU A 47 5.33 2.25 -0.61
CA GLU A 47 6.32 3.19 -0.08
C GLU A 47 6.99 2.68 1.19
N LEU A 48 6.20 2.12 2.12
CA LEU A 48 6.75 1.51 3.33
C LEU A 48 7.66 0.32 3.01
N THR A 49 7.29 -0.53 2.04
CA THR A 49 8.15 -1.63 1.60
C THR A 49 9.48 -1.11 1.08
N ARG A 50 9.45 -0.14 0.17
CA ARG A 50 10.65 0.46 -0.44
C ARG A 50 11.58 1.06 0.61
N ARG A 51 11.03 1.81 1.58
CA ARG A 51 11.83 2.41 2.67
C ARG A 51 12.45 1.36 3.58
N ILE A 52 11.71 0.33 3.93
CA ILE A 52 12.22 -0.75 4.78
C ILE A 52 13.36 -1.48 4.06
N ILE A 53 13.21 -1.82 2.78
CA ILE A 53 14.29 -2.45 2.00
C ILE A 53 15.54 -1.57 2.00
N LYS A 54 15.40 -0.28 1.66
CA LYS A 54 16.52 0.67 1.66
C LYS A 54 17.17 0.80 3.05
N GLU A 55 16.38 0.82 4.11
CA GLU A 55 16.90 0.91 5.48
C GLU A 55 17.70 -0.34 5.85
N LEU A 56 17.14 -1.53 5.59
CA LEU A 56 17.82 -2.80 5.84
C LEU A 56 19.15 -2.87 5.10
N LEU A 57 19.19 -2.52 3.81
CA LEU A 57 20.43 -2.54 3.00
C LEU A 57 21.51 -1.55 3.48
N LYS A 58 21.14 -0.51 4.23
CA LYS A 58 22.10 0.44 4.84
C LYS A 58 22.67 -0.04 6.16
N THR A 59 21.99 -0.98 6.84
CA THR A 59 22.47 -1.46 8.14
C THR A 59 23.66 -2.41 7.98
N PRO A 60 24.68 -2.36 8.86
CA PRO A 60 25.89 -3.19 8.72
C PRO A 60 25.65 -4.70 8.68
N ARG A 61 24.51 -5.18 9.19
CA ARG A 61 24.13 -6.60 9.25
C ARG A 61 22.88 -6.91 8.43
N ASN A 62 22.40 -5.97 7.61
CA ASN A 62 21.19 -6.11 6.82
C ASN A 62 19.97 -6.58 7.64
N CYS A 63 19.82 -6.03 8.85
CA CYS A 63 18.79 -6.45 9.80
C CYS A 63 18.33 -5.30 10.71
N VAL A 64 17.06 -5.33 11.12
CA VAL A 64 16.47 -4.28 11.98
C VAL A 64 15.62 -4.85 13.09
N ARG A 65 15.50 -4.10 14.20
CA ARG A 65 14.55 -4.41 15.27
C ARG A 65 13.15 -3.93 14.91
N ARG A 66 12.15 -4.49 15.62
CA ARG A 66 10.74 -4.07 15.52
C ARG A 66 10.53 -2.55 15.67
N SER A 67 11.32 -1.89 16.51
CA SER A 67 11.22 -0.44 16.73
C SER A 67 11.43 0.37 15.45
N VAL A 68 12.38 -0.04 14.60
CA VAL A 68 12.67 0.62 13.31
C VAL A 68 11.49 0.45 12.35
N LEU A 69 10.92 -0.76 12.27
CA LEU A 69 9.74 -1.03 11.45
C LEU A 69 8.54 -0.16 11.87
N ILE A 70 8.31 -0.01 13.18
CA ILE A 70 7.24 0.84 13.72
C ILE A 70 7.51 2.31 13.40
N LYS A 71 8.76 2.77 13.53
CA LYS A 71 9.16 4.15 13.22
C LYS A 71 8.85 4.49 11.77
N LEU A 72 9.38 3.73 10.81
CA LEU A 72 9.14 3.93 9.37
C LEU A 72 7.64 3.85 9.02
N SER A 73 6.93 2.90 9.63
CA SER A 73 5.49 2.74 9.42
C SER A 73 4.69 3.96 9.90
N ARG A 74 5.14 4.65 10.95
CA ARG A 74 4.50 5.90 11.43
C ARG A 74 4.83 7.07 10.52
N GLU A 75 6.07 7.19 10.07
CA GLU A 75 6.51 8.25 9.14
C GLU A 75 5.72 8.17 7.83
N VAL A 76 5.68 7.00 7.19
CA VAL A 76 4.91 6.81 5.95
C VAL A 76 3.41 7.04 6.17
N ALA A 77 2.85 6.60 7.30
CA ALA A 77 1.45 6.88 7.60
C ALA A 77 1.18 8.39 7.68
N SER A 78 2.04 9.13 8.37
CA SER A 78 1.91 10.58 8.53
C SER A 78 2.01 11.31 7.19
N GLU A 79 3.04 11.01 6.40
CA GLU A 79 3.26 11.63 5.08
C GLU A 79 2.13 11.34 4.10
N MET A 80 1.58 10.13 4.17
CA MET A 80 0.44 9.75 3.35
C MET A 80 -0.89 10.22 3.94
N GLY A 81 -0.94 10.93 5.06
CA GLY A 81 -2.20 11.35 5.69
C GLY A 81 -3.10 10.16 6.06
N LEU A 82 -2.51 9.11 6.61
CA LEU A 82 -3.17 7.93 7.15
C LEU A 82 -3.06 7.94 8.68
N LYS A 83 -4.14 7.61 9.38
CA LYS A 83 -4.14 7.49 10.85
C LYS A 83 -3.17 6.41 11.34
N ARG A 84 -3.04 5.32 10.59
CA ARG A 84 -2.14 4.20 10.88
C ARG A 84 -1.77 3.45 9.61
N LEU A 85 -0.53 2.98 9.58
CA LEU A 85 -0.06 1.94 8.68
C LEU A 85 0.63 0.90 9.55
N GLY A 86 0.47 -0.39 9.25
CA GLY A 86 1.11 -1.47 9.99
C GLY A 86 2.05 -2.23 9.08
N TYR A 87 3.20 -2.67 9.59
CA TYR A 87 4.23 -3.37 8.80
C TYR A 87 3.96 -4.88 8.61
N ARG A 88 2.96 -5.46 9.30
CA ARG A 88 2.72 -6.92 9.28
C ARG A 88 2.46 -7.48 7.88
N PHE A 89 1.96 -6.66 6.95
CA PHE A 89 1.74 -7.11 5.57
C PHE A 89 3.05 -7.55 4.88
N LEU A 90 4.20 -6.97 5.28
CA LEU A 90 5.51 -7.35 4.75
C LEU A 90 5.89 -8.78 5.15
N ILE A 91 5.48 -9.20 6.35
CA ILE A 91 5.68 -10.57 6.83
C ILE A 91 4.76 -11.52 6.04
N THR A 92 3.47 -11.17 5.90
CA THR A 92 2.51 -12.02 5.18
C THR A 92 2.83 -12.12 3.69
N GLN A 93 3.38 -11.08 3.09
CA GLN A 93 3.85 -11.10 1.70
C GLN A 93 5.18 -11.83 1.56
N GLY A 94 5.87 -12.09 2.67
CA GLY A 94 7.16 -12.76 2.69
C GLY A 94 8.33 -11.86 2.32
N VAL A 95 8.19 -10.52 2.34
CA VAL A 95 9.28 -9.55 2.05
C VAL A 95 10.30 -9.51 3.18
N ILE A 96 9.84 -9.61 4.43
CA ILE A 96 10.70 -9.68 5.61
C ILE A 96 10.41 -10.92 6.44
N GLY A 97 11.45 -11.49 7.04
CA GLY A 97 11.38 -12.64 7.91
C GLY A 97 12.03 -12.37 9.27
N ARG A 98 11.61 -13.12 10.29
CA ARG A 98 12.26 -13.14 11.61
C ARG A 98 12.61 -14.58 11.97
N PRO A 99 13.90 -14.97 12.00
CA PRO A 99 14.31 -16.29 12.45
C PRO A 99 13.81 -16.61 13.86
N VAL A 100 13.56 -17.89 14.13
CA VAL A 100 13.20 -18.36 15.48
C VAL A 100 14.32 -17.99 16.46
N GLY A 101 13.95 -17.52 17.65
CA GLY A 101 14.91 -17.05 18.66
C GLY A 101 15.49 -15.64 18.42
N SER A 102 15.32 -15.05 17.23
CA SER A 102 15.81 -13.71 16.92
C SER A 102 14.77 -12.62 17.18
N LYS A 103 15.24 -11.45 17.62
CA LYS A 103 14.44 -10.20 17.70
C LYS A 103 14.62 -9.30 16.47
N LEU A 104 15.40 -9.75 15.49
CA LEU A 104 15.78 -9.00 14.29
C LEU A 104 15.01 -9.51 13.07
N TYR A 105 14.61 -8.57 12.23
CA TYR A 105 13.98 -8.80 10.95
C TYR A 105 15.01 -8.67 9.84
N TYR A 106 14.88 -9.51 8.83
CA TYR A 106 15.77 -9.61 7.67
C TYR A 106 14.97 -9.55 6.39
N LEU A 107 15.61 -9.13 5.29
CA LEU A 107 15.05 -9.30 3.95
C LEU A 107 15.07 -10.78 3.56
N THR A 108 14.10 -11.20 2.78
CA THR A 108 14.02 -12.54 2.18
C THR A 108 14.37 -12.46 0.68
N GLU A 109 14.58 -13.60 0.04
CA GLU A 109 14.73 -13.66 -1.42
C GLU A 109 13.53 -13.06 -2.17
N LYS A 110 12.32 -13.24 -1.63
CA LYS A 110 11.10 -12.69 -2.20
C LYS A 110 11.09 -11.15 -2.23
N ALA A 111 11.84 -10.48 -1.36
CA ALA A 111 12.02 -9.03 -1.47
C ALA A 111 12.76 -8.65 -2.76
N LYS A 112 13.77 -9.44 -3.15
CA LYS A 112 14.54 -9.25 -4.40
C LYS A 112 13.69 -9.56 -5.63
N GLU A 113 12.84 -10.57 -5.57
CA GLU A 113 11.88 -10.88 -6.65
C GLU A 113 10.86 -9.76 -6.88
N LEU A 114 10.34 -9.18 -5.81
CA LEU A 114 9.28 -8.16 -5.87
C LEU A 114 9.81 -6.74 -6.13
N TYR A 115 11.04 -6.45 -5.70
CA TYR A 115 11.66 -5.12 -5.78
C TYR A 115 13.11 -5.22 -6.27
N PRO A 116 13.38 -5.78 -7.47
CA PRO A 116 14.74 -6.00 -7.96
C PRO A 116 15.51 -4.69 -8.15
N ASP A 117 14.79 -3.60 -8.46
CA ASP A 117 15.34 -2.24 -8.64
C ASP A 117 16.01 -1.66 -7.39
N LEU A 118 15.74 -2.23 -6.21
CA LEU A 118 16.26 -1.73 -4.94
C LEU A 118 17.53 -2.43 -4.47
N PHE A 119 17.96 -3.51 -5.13
CA PHE A 119 19.13 -4.27 -4.73
C PHE A 119 20.31 -3.93 -5.65
N PRO A 120 21.54 -3.86 -5.10
CA PRO A 120 22.74 -3.72 -5.93
C PRO A 120 22.88 -4.94 -6.86
N SER A 121 23.26 -4.65 -8.11
CA SER A 121 23.56 -5.64 -9.15
C SER A 121 24.78 -6.49 -8.82
#